data_AF-A0A3D0WUN7-F1
#
_entry.id   AF-A0A3D0WUN7-F1
#
_cell.length_a   1.000
_cell.length_b   1.000
_cell.length_c   1.000
_cell.angle_alpha   90.00
_cell.angle_beta   90.00
_cell.angle_gamma   90.00
#
_symmetry.space_group_name_H-M   'P 1'
#
loop_
_entity.id
_entity.type
_entity.pdbx_description
1 polymer ?
#
loop_
_entity_poly.entity_id
_entity_poly.type
_entity_poly.pdbx_seq_one_letter_code
_entity_poly.pdbx_strand_id
1 'polypeptide(L)' 'MNRWGWGFVALGIVLISIFVFFPMVGALVMSFQTGKGINMHFGGLANYRRLFHDQTVGKALGNTFIYLIIQVPIML' A
#
# COMPACT_ATOMS: atom_id res chain seq x y z
N MET A 1 27.79 8.83 -22.60
CA MET A 1 26.90 8.24 -21.56
C MET A 1 27.64 8.27 -20.21
N ASN A 2 27.24 9.11 -19.26
CA ASN A 2 27.98 9.31 -18.00
C ASN A 2 27.78 8.12 -17.02
N ARG A 3 28.73 7.18 -16.99
CA ARG A 3 28.63 5.92 -16.23
C ARG A 3 28.48 6.12 -14.71
N TRP A 4 29.08 7.18 -14.16
CA TRP A 4 29.02 7.50 -12.74
C TRP A 4 27.64 7.97 -12.27
N GLY A 5 26.94 8.74 -13.11
CA GLY A 5 25.56 9.16 -12.82
C GLY A 5 24.60 7.97 -12.77
N TRP A 6 24.76 7.01 -13.69
CA TRP A 6 23.98 5.77 -13.67
C TRP A 6 24.31 4.88 -12.47
N GLY A 7 25.57 4.84 -12.02
CA GLY A 7 25.95 4.12 -10.80
C GLY A 7 25.27 4.68 -9.53
N PHE A 8 25.21 6.01 -9.40
CA PHE A 8 24.51 6.67 -8.28
C PHE A 8 23.00 6.38 -8.30
N VAL A 9 22.37 6.49 -9.46
CA VAL A 9 20.94 6.18 -9.63
C VAL A 9 20.66 4.70 -9.36
N ALA A 10 21.50 3.79 -9.86
CA ALA A 10 21.35 2.36 -9.65
C ALA A 10 21.41 1.99 -8.16
N LEU A 11 22.31 2.61 -7.38
CA LEU A 11 22.38 2.41 -5.93
C LEU A 11 21.06 2.82 -5.25
N GLY A 12 20.51 3.99 -5.61
CA GLY A 12 19.21 4.45 -5.10
C GLY A 12 18.07 3.50 -5.44
N ILE A 13 18.02 3.01 -6.69
CA ILE A 13 17.01 2.04 -7.13
C ILE A 13 17.11 0.75 -6.30
N VAL A 14 18.32 0.20 -6.12
CA VAL A 14 18.52 -1.03 -5.34
C VAL A 14 18.01 -0.87 -3.91
N LEU A 15 18.34 0.25 -3.26
CA LEU A 15 17.87 0.53 -1.90
C LEU A 15 16.33 0.64 -1.84
N ILE A 16 15.71 1.39 -2.76
CA ILE A 16 14.26 1.51 -2.81
C ILE A 16 13.61 0.14 -3.06
N SER A 17 14.15 -0.67 -3.97
CA SER A 17 13.65 -2.02 -4.25
C SER A 17 13.68 -2.91 -3.01
N ILE A 18 14.78 -2.92 -2.27
CA ILE A 18 14.93 -3.78 -1.09
C ILE A 18 14.06 -3.29 0.07
N PHE A 19 14.03 -2.00 0.35
CA PHE A 19 13.38 -1.50 1.56
C PHE A 19 11.91 -1.13 1.36
N VAL A 20 11.46 -0.89 0.13
CA VAL A 20 10.06 -0.52 -0.16
C VAL A 20 9.34 -1.67 -0.86
N PHE A 21 9.85 -2.14 -1.99
CA PHE A 21 9.12 -3.12 -2.80
C PHE A 21 9.06 -4.50 -2.13
N PHE A 22 10.14 -4.96 -1.50
CA PHE A 22 10.14 -6.24 -0.78
C PHE A 22 9.06 -6.32 0.32
N PRO A 23 8.98 -5.39 1.30
CA PRO A 23 7.91 -5.44 2.29
C PRO A 23 6.53 -5.17 1.70
N MET A 24 6.43 -4.40 0.60
CA MET A 24 5.16 -4.17 -0.08
C MET A 24 4.58 -5.45 -0.69
N VAL A 25 5.43 -6.32 -1.26
CA VAL A 25 4.99 -7.66 -1.72
C VAL A 25 4.53 -8.50 -0.53
N GLY A 26 5.24 -8.45 0.60
CA GLY A 26 4.82 -9.14 1.83
C GLY A 26 3.45 -8.68 2.33
N ALA A 27 3.21 -7.36 2.34
CA ALA A 27 1.91 -6.78 2.70
C ALA A 27 0.81 -7.20 1.72
N LEU A 28 1.13 -7.30 0.43
CA LEU A 28 0.20 -7.79 -0.59
C LEU A 28 -0.13 -9.28 -0.41
N VAL A 29 0.84 -10.13 -0.05
CA VAL A 29 0.53 -11.54 0.28
C VAL A 29 -0.36 -11.60 1.53
N MET A 30 -0.06 -10.78 2.54
CA MET A 30 -0.83 -10.71 3.78
C MET A 30 -2.28 -10.22 3.55
N SER A 31 -2.53 -9.35 2.57
CA SER A 31 -3.90 -8.91 2.28
C SER A 31 -4.81 -10.05 1.81
N PHE A 32 -4.25 -11.11 1.21
CA PHE A 32 -4.96 -12.34 0.84
C PHE A 32 -5.03 -13.39 1.98
N GLN A 33 -4.32 -13.18 3.08
CA GLN A 33 -4.35 -14.06 4.25
C GLN A 33 -5.40 -13.59 5.25
N THR A 34 -6.22 -14.50 5.76
CA THR A 34 -7.27 -14.20 6.74
C THR A 34 -6.97 -14.90 8.06
N GLY A 35 -7.26 -14.25 9.18
CA GLY A 35 -6.92 -14.75 10.51
C GLY A 35 -6.74 -13.65 11.55
N LYS A 36 -6.58 -14.03 12.81
CA LYS A 36 -6.25 -13.10 13.91
C LYS A 36 -4.95 -13.56 14.58
N GLY A 37 -4.01 -12.63 14.73
CA GLY A 37 -2.72 -12.90 15.36
C GLY A 37 -1.86 -13.88 14.54
N ILE A 38 -1.34 -14.91 15.19
CA ILE A 38 -0.41 -15.90 14.60
C ILE A 38 -1.12 -16.90 13.67
N ASN A 39 -2.44 -17.09 13.80
CA ASN A 39 -3.21 -18.03 12.99
C ASN A 39 -3.67 -17.39 11.68
N MET A 40 -2.72 -17.01 10.82
CA MET A 40 -3.02 -16.52 9.47
C MET A 40 -3.05 -17.69 8.49
N HIS A 41 -4.16 -17.84 7.77
CA HIS A 41 -4.32 -18.85 6.72
C HIS A 41 -4.64 -18.17 5.39
N PHE A 42 -4.30 -18.80 4.28
CA PHE A 42 -4.61 -18.24 2.97
C PHE A 42 -6.14 -18.28 2.74
N GLY A 43 -6.80 -17.15 2.92
CA GLY A 43 -8.25 -16.99 2.79
C GLY A 43 -8.68 -16.46 1.42
N GLY A 44 -7.72 -16.28 0.50
CA GLY A 44 -7.95 -15.70 -0.83
C GLY A 44 -8.56 -14.30 -0.76
N LEU A 45 -9.69 -14.11 -1.42
CA LEU A 45 -10.38 -12.81 -1.53
C LEU A 45 -11.36 -12.52 -0.38
N ALA A 46 -11.38 -13.34 0.68
CA ALA A 46 -12.33 -13.17 1.79
C ALA A 46 -12.22 -11.79 2.47
N ASN A 47 -10.99 -11.31 2.70
CA ASN A 47 -10.75 -9.98 3.29
C ASN A 47 -11.27 -8.85 2.38
N TYR A 48 -11.04 -8.97 1.07
CA TYR A 48 -11.53 -8.00 0.09
C TYR A 48 -13.06 -7.96 0.05
N ARG A 49 -13.73 -9.12 0.01
CA ARG A 49 -15.20 -9.19 0.06
C ARG A 49 -15.74 -8.50 1.32
N ARG A 50 -15.11 -8.73 2.47
CA ARG A 50 -15.46 -8.07 3.73
C ARG A 50 -15.29 -6.56 3.64
N LEU A 51 -14.16 -6.10 3.09
CA LEU A 51 -13.89 -4.68 2.87
C LEU A 51 -14.98 -3.99 2.04
N PHE A 52 -15.41 -4.64 0.95
CA PHE A 52 -16.44 -4.10 0.05
C PHE A 52 -17.83 -4.00 0.68
N HIS A 53 -18.14 -4.83 1.67
CA HIS A 53 -19.43 -4.79 2.39
C HIS A 53 -19.38 -3.97 3.68
N ASP A 54 -18.20 -3.50 4.09
CA ASP A 54 -18.04 -2.72 5.31
C ASP A 54 -18.37 -1.24 5.04
N GLN A 55 -19.47 -0.78 5.64
CA GLN A 55 -19.91 0.62 5.53
C GLN A 55 -18.86 1.61 6.06
N THR A 56 -18.00 1.18 6.97
CA THR A 56 -16.93 2.01 7.54
C THR A 56 -15.85 2.29 6.50
N VAL A 57 -15.51 1.31 5.66
CA VAL A 57 -14.51 1.45 4.59
C VAL A 57 -15.01 2.45 3.56
N GLY A 58 -16.27 2.33 3.14
CA GLY A 58 -16.89 3.30 2.23
C GLY A 58 -16.89 4.73 2.78
N LYS A 59 -17.25 4.91 4.06
CA LYS A 59 -17.19 6.22 4.74
C LYS A 59 -15.76 6.76 4.83
N ALA A 60 -14.79 5.92 5.18
CA ALA A 60 -13.39 6.31 5.27
C ALA A 60 -12.85 6.77 3.90
N LEU A 61 -13.13 6.02 2.83
CA LEU A 61 -12.76 6.41 1.46
C LEU A 61 -13.40 7.74 1.06
N GLY A 62 -14.70 7.92 1.31
CA GLY A 62 -15.39 9.18 1.05
C GLY A 62 -14.75 10.37 1.77
N ASN A 63 -14.42 10.19 3.05
CA ASN A 63 -13.71 11.21 3.82
C ASN A 63 -12.33 11.51 3.21
N THR A 64 -11.55 10.50 2.84
CA THR A 64 -10.24 10.70 2.18
C THR A 64 -10.38 11.53 0.91
N PHE A 65 -11.40 11.28 0.08
CA PHE A 65 -11.66 12.10 -1.12
C PHE A 65 -12.06 13.53 -0.77
N ILE A 66 -12.90 13.73 0.25
CA ILE A 66 -13.28 15.07 0.72
C ILE A 66 -12.05 15.85 1.19
N TYR A 67 -11.17 15.23 1.99
CA TYR A 67 -9.91 15.85 2.41
C TYR A 67 -9.03 16.17 1.20
N LEU A 68 -8.87 15.23 0.27
CA LEU A 68 -8.04 15.44 -0.92
C LEU A 68 -8.56 16.61 -1.79
N ILE A 69 -9.87 16.75 -1.96
CA ILE A 69 -10.47 17.78 -2.82
C ILE A 69 -10.59 19.13 -2.10
N ILE A 70 -10.91 19.14 -0.81
CA ILE A 70 -11.21 20.38 -0.08
C ILE A 70 -10.00 20.83 0.73
N GLN A 71 -9.42 19.96 1.55
CA GLN A 71 -8.36 20.34 2.49
C GLN A 71 -7.04 20.62 1.79
N VAL A 72 -6.66 19.82 0.77
CA VAL A 72 -5.39 20.03 0.06
C VAL A 72 -5.34 21.39 -0.65
N PRO A 73 -6.38 21.84 -1.40
CA PRO A 73 -6.35 23.15 -2.03
C PRO A 73 -6.45 24.33 -1.05
N ILE A 74 -7.12 24.16 0.10
CA ILE A 74 -7.22 25.22 1.12
C ILE A 74 -5.85 25.48 1.78
N MET A 75 -4.99 24.46 1.85
CA MET A 75 -3.67 24.58 2.47
C MET A 75 -2.63 25.28 1.57
N LEU A 76 -2.84 25.28 0.26
CA LEU A 76 -1.98 25.93 -0.74
C LEU A 76 -2.42 27.39 -0.97
#